data_AF-A0A7S2YIB2-F1
#
_entry.id   AF-A0A7S2YIB2-F1
#
_cell.length_a   1.000
_cell.length_b   1.000
_cell.length_c   1.000
_cell.angle_alpha   90.00
_cell.angle_beta   90.00
_cell.angle_gamma   90.00
#
_symmetry.space_group_name_H-M   'P 1'
#
loop_
_entity.id
_entity.type
_entity.pdbx_description
1 polymer ?
#
loop_
_entity_poly.entity_id
_entity_poly.type
_entity_poly.pdbx_seq_one_letter_code
_entity_poly.pdbx_strand_id
1 'polypeptide(L)'
;RHPQNQTTVAQQLTQPHFGLVAWLLEQVDDTRSSLWKDRSLELLALLAPREEIYQGTLYDWSRLERYSVVWDPQDDDKDTNKPDKSKGKDDPQKKKEFVNTTTTINGIEVLLQTVAAFRKVQPTTSEQVELLENATMVLDAALTYSSTNVQTFVQAQGIELVMRCLKERVHAGGVTLKWLDWTLTQSTHKSNDDSSMALYQSACQHMIHQAMALKYLMPLWMARNLPKLAPLTAGTTGDEKDHNNKKTKKSKHAKKQEKQWQQGLEETTIRILYALTRFLPPTDPHDTRARLVAKFAQDAAKCERLVELLLRYDQKARTAEYKYYRFKEDEDDDNEEEETALAALDAKLAGGGDLFHRLGALAAFLCTSSQVCGQVILRKLQQQSSGLGLITAALHEFDSVLDETSDQKPTIQEYLRELEG
;
A
#
# COMPACT_ATOMS: atom_id res chain seq x y z
N ARG A 1 -13.72 34.68 25.99
CA ARG A 1 -14.76 33.75 25.47
C ARG A 1 -14.06 32.87 24.44
N HIS A 2 -13.61 31.69 24.86
CA HIS A 2 -12.95 30.72 23.99
C HIS A 2 -13.97 30.09 23.03
N PRO A 3 -13.62 29.81 21.77
CA PRO A 3 -14.47 29.05 20.87
C PRO A 3 -14.40 27.57 21.30
N GLN A 4 -15.46 27.08 21.94
CA GLN A 4 -15.62 25.67 22.25
C GLN A 4 -16.19 24.94 21.02
N ASN A 5 -15.49 23.88 20.60
CA ASN A 5 -15.97 22.73 19.84
C ASN A 5 -16.75 23.00 18.53
N GLN A 6 -16.04 23.38 17.46
CA GLN A 6 -16.49 23.01 16.11
C GLN A 6 -15.87 21.66 15.79
N THR A 7 -16.67 20.60 15.91
CA THR A 7 -16.35 19.28 15.34
C THR A 7 -16.08 19.47 13.85
N THR A 8 -14.96 18.93 13.36
CA THR A 8 -14.62 19.02 11.95
C THR A 8 -15.69 18.29 11.11
N VAL A 9 -15.89 18.70 9.85
CA VAL A 9 -16.79 17.98 8.93
C VAL A 9 -16.46 16.48 8.87
N ALA A 10 -15.16 16.12 8.99
CA ALA A 10 -14.73 14.74 9.10
C ALA A 10 -15.30 14.02 10.34
N GLN A 11 -15.27 14.65 11.52
CA GLN A 11 -15.86 14.10 12.76
C GLN A 11 -17.39 13.99 12.72
N GLN A 12 -18.06 14.79 11.88
CA GLN A 12 -19.50 14.66 11.64
C GLN A 12 -19.83 13.49 10.71
N LEU A 13 -18.97 13.22 9.73
CA LEU A 13 -19.12 12.12 8.77
C LEU A 13 -18.74 10.74 9.35
N THR A 14 -18.00 10.70 10.46
CA THR A 14 -17.67 9.46 11.19
C THR A 14 -18.72 9.10 12.24
N GLN A 15 -19.80 9.87 12.40
CA GLN A 15 -20.82 9.54 13.39
C GLN A 15 -21.61 8.28 13.00
N PRO A 16 -21.99 7.43 13.97
CA PRO A 16 -22.65 6.15 13.72
C PRO A 16 -24.00 6.27 12.98
N HIS A 17 -24.59 7.47 12.95
CA HIS A 17 -25.86 7.76 12.26
C HIS A 17 -25.66 8.17 10.80
N PHE A 18 -24.44 8.58 10.42
CA PHE A 18 -24.07 8.89 9.05
C PHE A 18 -23.36 7.68 8.46
N GLY A 19 -24.15 6.74 7.93
CA GLY A 19 -23.64 5.61 7.15
C GLY A 19 -23.04 6.04 5.81
N LEU A 20 -22.28 7.14 5.75
CA LEU A 20 -21.72 7.70 4.52
C LEU A 20 -20.76 6.70 3.86
N VAL A 21 -19.85 6.09 4.62
CA VAL A 21 -18.91 5.10 4.05
C VAL A 21 -19.66 3.89 3.49
N ALA A 22 -20.65 3.38 4.23
CA ALA A 22 -21.53 2.31 3.77
C ALA A 22 -22.28 2.71 2.50
N TRP A 23 -22.87 3.90 2.48
CA TRP A 23 -23.59 4.45 1.33
C TRP A 23 -22.68 4.60 0.10
N LEU A 24 -21.47 5.15 0.28
CA LEU A 24 -20.48 5.30 -0.80
C LEU A 24 -20.10 3.93 -1.38
N LEU A 25 -19.92 2.91 -0.54
CA LEU A 25 -19.65 1.55 -1.00
C LEU A 25 -20.85 0.93 -1.74
N GLU A 26 -22.08 1.20 -1.30
CA GLU A 26 -23.28 0.82 -2.07
C GLU A 26 -23.31 1.48 -3.45
N GLN A 27 -22.90 2.76 -3.55
CA GLN A 27 -22.82 3.45 -4.84
C GLN A 27 -21.72 2.89 -5.74
N VAL A 28 -20.61 2.39 -5.18
CA VAL A 28 -19.55 1.71 -5.95
C VAL A 28 -20.08 0.40 -6.53
N ASP A 29 -20.87 -0.36 -5.76
CA ASP A 29 -21.47 -1.61 -6.22
C ASP A 29 -22.61 -1.39 -7.24
N ASP A 30 -23.40 -0.32 -7.08
CA ASP A 30 -24.56 -0.08 -7.96
C ASP A 30 -24.15 0.04 -9.45
N THR A 31 -24.65 -0.90 -10.26
CA THR A 31 -24.31 -1.01 -11.69
C THR A 31 -24.97 0.06 -12.58
N ARG A 32 -25.83 0.92 -12.01
CA ARG A 32 -26.70 1.82 -12.78
C ARG A 32 -26.06 3.13 -13.23
N SER A 33 -24.99 3.61 -12.58
CA SER A 33 -24.35 4.88 -12.93
C SER A 33 -22.85 4.83 -12.73
N SER A 34 -22.07 5.06 -13.80
CA SER A 34 -20.61 5.17 -13.71
C SER A 34 -20.17 6.43 -12.96
N LEU A 35 -20.89 7.54 -13.10
CA LEU A 35 -20.53 8.83 -12.50
C LEU A 35 -20.49 8.78 -10.97
N TRP A 36 -21.45 8.08 -10.35
CA TRP A 36 -21.52 7.96 -8.89
C TRP A 36 -20.43 7.05 -8.34
N LYS A 37 -19.94 6.07 -9.11
CA LYS A 37 -18.82 5.21 -8.70
C LYS A 37 -17.55 6.02 -8.51
N ASP A 38 -17.16 6.80 -9.52
CA ASP A 38 -15.89 7.53 -9.49
C ASP A 38 -15.87 8.57 -8.37
N ARG A 39 -16.95 9.36 -8.22
CA ARG A 39 -17.08 10.31 -7.11
C ARG A 39 -17.10 9.64 -5.76
N SER A 40 -17.69 8.44 -5.65
CA SER A 40 -17.69 7.71 -4.38
C SER A 40 -16.30 7.22 -4.02
N LEU A 41 -15.52 6.74 -4.99
CA LEU A 41 -14.13 6.35 -4.77
C LEU A 41 -13.23 7.54 -4.42
N GLU A 42 -13.41 8.70 -5.05
CA GLU A 42 -12.70 9.93 -4.69
C GLU A 42 -12.96 10.32 -3.23
N LEU A 43 -14.23 10.32 -2.81
CA LEU A 43 -14.62 10.64 -1.44
C LEU A 43 -14.08 9.60 -0.45
N LEU A 44 -14.15 8.31 -0.79
CA LEU A 44 -13.56 7.25 0.02
C LEU A 44 -12.04 7.41 0.14
N ALA A 45 -11.35 7.81 -0.93
CA ALA A 45 -9.90 7.98 -0.92
C ALA A 45 -9.47 9.19 -0.09
N LEU A 46 -10.31 10.22 0.02
CA LEU A 46 -10.08 11.36 0.91
C LEU A 46 -10.28 10.99 2.39
N LEU A 47 -11.20 10.06 2.66
CA LEU A 47 -11.54 9.61 4.00
C LEU A 47 -10.53 8.56 4.51
N ALA A 48 -10.28 7.50 3.73
CA ALA A 48 -9.54 6.31 4.14
C ALA A 48 -8.17 6.55 4.81
N PRO A 49 -7.35 7.55 4.48
CA PRO A 49 -6.05 7.77 5.12
C PRO A 49 -6.13 8.40 6.52
N ARG A 50 -7.29 8.85 6.98
CA ARG A 50 -7.39 9.62 8.24
C ARG A 50 -7.41 8.69 9.46
N GLU A 51 -6.39 8.81 10.32
CA GLU A 51 -6.25 8.02 11.57
C GLU A 51 -7.48 8.08 12.48
N GLU A 52 -8.17 9.23 12.52
CA GLU A 52 -9.40 9.45 13.28
C GLU A 52 -10.51 8.44 12.93
N ILE A 53 -10.53 7.95 11.68
CA ILE A 53 -11.51 6.94 11.22
C ILE A 53 -11.26 5.59 11.89
N TYR A 54 -9.99 5.23 12.09
CA TYR A 54 -9.58 3.96 12.69
C TYR A 54 -9.58 3.98 14.21
N GLN A 55 -9.39 5.15 14.84
CA GLN A 55 -9.38 5.30 16.30
C GLN A 55 -10.77 5.43 16.93
N GLY A 56 -11.81 5.73 16.14
CA GLY A 56 -13.15 6.03 16.66
C GLY A 56 -14.25 5.03 16.30
N THR A 57 -14.62 4.94 15.02
CA THR A 57 -15.97 4.46 14.61
C THR A 57 -15.98 3.50 13.42
N LEU A 58 -14.87 3.37 12.67
CA LEU A 58 -14.81 2.67 11.38
C LEU A 58 -13.51 1.85 11.21
N TYR A 59 -13.10 1.16 12.27
CA TYR A 59 -11.89 0.32 12.25
C TYR A 59 -12.05 -0.95 11.37
N ASP A 60 -13.30 -1.38 11.14
CA ASP A 60 -13.63 -2.58 10.37
C ASP A 60 -14.50 -2.23 9.15
N TRP A 61 -13.87 -2.20 7.97
CA TRP A 61 -14.54 -1.91 6.70
C TRP A 61 -15.34 -3.11 6.17
N SER A 62 -15.23 -4.27 6.80
CA SER A 62 -15.89 -5.51 6.37
C SER A 62 -17.28 -5.70 6.96
N ARG A 63 -17.60 -4.99 8.05
CA ARG A 63 -18.84 -5.13 8.83
C ARG A 63 -19.64 -3.84 8.92
N LEU A 64 -19.78 -3.13 7.80
CA LEU A 64 -20.53 -1.88 7.77
C LEU A 64 -22.03 -2.15 7.73
N GLU A 65 -22.83 -1.45 8.53
CA GLU A 65 -24.29 -1.54 8.43
C GLU A 65 -24.79 -0.93 7.13
N ARG A 66 -25.82 -1.55 6.53
CA ARG A 66 -26.43 -1.02 5.31
C ARG A 66 -26.95 0.40 5.53
N TYR A 67 -26.73 1.30 4.57
CA TYR A 67 -27.30 2.64 4.66
C TYR A 67 -28.82 2.55 4.59
N SER A 68 -29.49 3.04 5.62
CA SER A 68 -30.94 3.25 5.62
C SER A 68 -31.22 4.75 5.62
N VAL A 69 -32.12 5.19 4.74
CA VAL A 69 -32.53 6.59 4.67
C VAL A 69 -33.27 6.91 5.96
N VAL A 70 -32.67 7.72 6.84
CA VAL A 70 -33.30 8.16 8.11
C VAL A 70 -34.33 9.27 7.88
N TRP A 71 -34.47 9.76 6.64
CA TRP A 71 -35.56 10.67 6.28
C TRP A 71 -36.85 9.90 6.04
N ASP A 72 -37.67 9.78 7.08
CA ASP A 72 -39.10 9.52 6.94
C ASP A 72 -39.80 10.84 6.60
N PRO A 73 -40.30 11.05 5.36
CA PRO A 73 -41.01 12.27 5.01
C PRO A 73 -42.37 12.39 5.72
N GLN A 74 -42.82 11.35 6.45
CA GLN A 74 -44.15 11.30 7.05
C GLN A 74 -44.23 11.86 8.47
N ASP A 75 -43.12 12.32 9.06
CA ASP A 75 -43.14 12.95 10.39
C ASP A 75 -43.48 14.46 10.36
N ASP A 76 -43.60 15.09 9.18
CA ASP A 76 -44.02 16.50 9.04
C ASP A 76 -45.53 16.69 8.78
N ASP A 77 -46.30 15.63 8.53
CA ASP A 77 -47.75 15.70 8.29
C ASP A 77 -48.57 15.12 9.47
N LYS A 78 -48.31 15.62 10.69
CA LYS A 78 -49.25 15.50 11.82
C LYS A 78 -50.04 16.78 12.03
N ASP A 79 -50.73 17.21 11.00
CA ASP A 79 -51.94 18.02 11.19
C ASP A 79 -52.83 17.96 9.93
N THR A 80 -53.72 16.97 9.87
CA THR A 80 -55.12 17.19 9.47
C THR A 80 -55.98 15.94 9.74
N ASN A 81 -56.95 16.13 10.62
CA ASN A 81 -58.07 15.23 10.85
C ASN A 81 -58.82 14.85 9.57
N LYS A 82 -59.02 13.55 9.31
CA LYS A 82 -60.30 12.98 8.86
C LYS A 82 -60.30 11.44 8.95
N PRO A 83 -61.34 10.80 9.54
CA PRO A 83 -61.49 9.36 9.48
C PRO A 83 -62.34 9.01 8.25
N ASP A 84 -61.81 8.22 7.32
CA ASP A 84 -62.65 7.59 6.29
C ASP A 84 -62.66 6.07 6.44
N LYS A 85 -63.88 5.54 6.48
CA LYS A 85 -64.20 4.13 6.68
C LYS A 85 -64.37 3.50 5.30
N SER A 86 -63.44 2.66 4.90
CA SER A 86 -63.73 1.65 3.87
C SER A 86 -62.97 0.36 4.14
N LYS A 87 -63.72 -0.63 4.64
CA LYS A 87 -63.36 -2.05 4.68
C LYS A 87 -63.08 -2.55 3.26
N GLY A 88 -61.93 -3.19 3.05
CA GLY A 88 -61.60 -3.85 1.80
C GLY A 88 -60.46 -4.86 1.96
N LYS A 89 -60.83 -6.06 2.43
CA LYS A 89 -60.17 -7.37 2.29
C LYS A 89 -58.63 -7.43 2.32
N ASP A 90 -58.13 -7.94 3.45
CA ASP A 90 -56.78 -8.47 3.62
C ASP A 90 -56.55 -9.68 2.70
N ASP A 91 -55.65 -9.53 1.71
CA ASP A 91 -54.96 -10.65 1.07
C ASP A 91 -53.64 -10.89 1.83
N PRO A 92 -53.48 -11.99 2.60
CA PRO A 92 -52.28 -12.28 3.35
C PRO A 92 -51.24 -12.97 2.45
N GLN A 93 -50.91 -12.40 1.30
CA GLN A 93 -49.96 -13.05 0.38
C GLN A 93 -49.23 -12.08 -0.53
N LYS A 94 -48.50 -11.14 0.06
CA LYS A 94 -47.31 -10.50 -0.56
C LYS A 94 -46.50 -9.67 0.44
N LYS A 95 -46.34 -10.16 1.68
CA LYS A 95 -45.09 -9.86 2.39
C LYS A 95 -44.01 -10.65 1.67
N LYS A 96 -43.32 -10.02 0.72
CA LYS A 96 -42.03 -10.52 0.27
C LYS A 96 -41.19 -10.62 1.55
N GLU A 97 -41.03 -11.83 2.04
CA GLU A 97 -39.91 -12.20 2.87
C GLU A 97 -38.67 -11.75 2.09
N PHE A 98 -38.17 -10.56 2.42
CA PHE A 98 -36.81 -10.17 2.12
C PHE A 98 -35.98 -11.12 2.97
N VAL A 99 -35.56 -12.20 2.31
CA VAL A 99 -34.67 -13.20 2.86
C VAL A 99 -33.49 -12.46 3.50
N ASN A 100 -33.31 -12.67 4.80
CA ASN A 100 -32.17 -12.20 5.58
C ASN A 100 -30.87 -12.79 5.01
N THR A 101 -30.33 -12.16 3.98
CA THR A 101 -28.99 -12.45 3.46
C THR A 101 -28.16 -11.18 3.61
N THR A 102 -27.59 -11.08 4.81
CA THR A 102 -26.53 -10.14 5.23
C THR A 102 -26.91 -8.66 5.26
N THR A 103 -27.26 -8.15 6.44
CA THR A 103 -27.53 -6.74 6.76
C THR A 103 -26.28 -5.84 6.68
N THR A 104 -25.11 -6.39 6.38
CA THR A 104 -23.83 -5.70 6.37
C THR A 104 -23.17 -5.66 5.00
N ILE A 105 -22.49 -4.56 4.68
CA ILE A 105 -21.70 -4.37 3.46
C ILE A 105 -20.23 -4.66 3.78
N ASN A 106 -19.63 -5.53 2.98
CA ASN A 106 -18.20 -5.81 3.02
C ASN A 106 -17.45 -4.92 2.03
N GLY A 107 -16.95 -3.77 2.50
CA GLY A 107 -16.27 -2.80 1.65
C GLY A 107 -14.99 -3.35 1.01
N ILE A 108 -14.27 -4.22 1.72
CA ILE A 108 -13.05 -4.87 1.20
C ILE A 108 -13.39 -5.74 -0.02
N GLU A 109 -14.49 -6.49 0.06
CA GLU A 109 -14.92 -7.34 -1.06
C GLU A 109 -15.39 -6.52 -2.26
N VAL A 110 -16.15 -5.44 -2.05
CA VAL A 110 -16.58 -4.51 -3.12
C VAL A 110 -15.36 -3.94 -3.88
N LEU A 111 -14.34 -3.50 -3.14
CA LEU A 111 -13.11 -2.98 -3.74
C LEU A 111 -12.33 -4.07 -4.49
N LEU A 112 -12.19 -5.26 -3.91
CA LEU A 112 -11.53 -6.39 -4.57
C LEU A 112 -12.25 -6.81 -5.85
N GLN A 113 -13.59 -6.85 -5.85
CA GLN A 113 -14.38 -7.18 -7.04
C GLN A 113 -14.23 -6.12 -8.15
N THR A 114 -14.19 -4.84 -7.78
CA THR A 114 -13.95 -3.72 -8.71
C THR A 114 -12.60 -3.89 -9.41
N VAL A 115 -11.54 -4.19 -8.65
CA VAL A 115 -10.20 -4.41 -9.23
C VAL A 115 -10.11 -5.74 -9.99
N ALA A 116 -10.85 -6.78 -9.56
CA ALA A 116 -10.86 -8.09 -10.20
C ALA A 116 -11.38 -8.06 -11.64
N ALA A 117 -12.16 -7.04 -12.03
CA ALA A 117 -12.56 -6.82 -13.42
C ALA A 117 -11.34 -6.60 -14.35
N PHE A 118 -10.26 -6.01 -13.83
CA PHE A 118 -9.04 -5.68 -14.57
C PHE A 118 -7.92 -6.74 -14.46
N ARG A 119 -8.17 -7.88 -13.80
CA ARG A 119 -7.14 -8.90 -13.52
C ARG A 119 -6.43 -9.48 -14.75
N LYS A 120 -7.09 -9.44 -15.90
CA LYS A 120 -6.61 -9.98 -17.19
C LYS A 120 -6.67 -8.97 -18.33
N VAL A 121 -7.22 -7.79 -18.08
CA VAL A 121 -7.57 -6.81 -19.11
C VAL A 121 -6.81 -5.52 -18.83
N GLN A 122 -6.11 -5.02 -19.84
CA GLN A 122 -5.46 -3.71 -19.75
C GLN A 122 -6.55 -2.62 -19.81
N PRO A 123 -6.60 -1.67 -18.86
CA PRO A 123 -7.47 -0.52 -18.98
C PRO A 123 -7.07 0.30 -20.21
N THR A 124 -8.06 0.71 -21.01
CA THR A 124 -7.83 1.40 -22.29
C THR A 124 -8.25 2.87 -22.25
N THR A 125 -9.32 3.19 -21.51
CA THR A 125 -9.83 4.54 -21.35
C THR A 125 -9.25 5.19 -20.10
N SER A 126 -9.12 6.52 -20.11
CA SER A 126 -8.68 7.28 -18.93
C SER A 126 -9.56 7.00 -17.71
N GLU A 127 -10.88 6.93 -17.91
CA GLU A 127 -11.86 6.62 -16.85
C GLU A 127 -11.60 5.24 -16.20
N GLN A 128 -11.27 4.21 -16.99
CA GLN A 128 -10.95 2.89 -16.46
C GLN A 128 -9.66 2.88 -15.64
N VAL A 129 -8.66 3.67 -16.05
CA VAL A 129 -7.40 3.80 -15.31
C VAL A 129 -7.68 4.50 -13.99
N GLU A 130 -8.40 5.61 -14.01
CA GLU A 130 -8.77 6.39 -12.82
C GLU A 130 -9.60 5.57 -11.82
N LEU A 131 -10.62 4.86 -12.30
CA LEU A 131 -11.43 3.95 -11.49
C LEU A 131 -10.55 2.90 -10.77
N LEU A 132 -9.65 2.26 -11.53
CA LEU A 132 -8.76 1.23 -11.00
C LEU A 132 -7.76 1.80 -9.99
N GLU A 133 -7.14 2.94 -10.29
CA GLU A 133 -6.16 3.59 -9.41
C GLU A 133 -6.81 4.10 -8.12
N ASN A 134 -7.99 4.72 -8.21
CA ASN A 134 -8.74 5.19 -7.06
C ASN A 134 -9.18 4.02 -6.17
N ALA A 135 -9.78 2.97 -6.74
CA ALA A 135 -10.16 1.77 -5.98
C ALA A 135 -8.95 1.11 -5.30
N THR A 136 -7.80 1.08 -5.98
CA THR A 136 -6.56 0.54 -5.42
C THR A 136 -6.04 1.40 -4.27
N MET A 137 -6.07 2.72 -4.41
CA MET A 137 -5.64 3.67 -3.39
C MET A 137 -6.53 3.63 -2.14
N VAL A 138 -7.86 3.52 -2.31
CA VAL A 138 -8.79 3.34 -1.19
C VAL A 138 -8.47 2.07 -0.42
N LEU A 139 -8.28 0.94 -1.13
CA LEU A 139 -7.97 -0.32 -0.46
C LEU A 139 -6.59 -0.28 0.22
N ASP A 140 -5.58 0.31 -0.42
CA ASP A 140 -4.24 0.47 0.16
C ASP A 140 -4.26 1.25 1.48
N ALA A 141 -4.99 2.38 1.49
CA ALA A 141 -5.21 3.17 2.71
C ALA A 141 -5.98 2.39 3.79
N ALA A 142 -7.01 1.64 3.39
CA ALA A 142 -7.81 0.80 4.30
C ALA A 142 -6.99 -0.32 4.96
N LEU A 143 -5.95 -0.82 4.29
CA LEU A 143 -5.06 -1.87 4.81
C LEU A 143 -3.93 -1.32 5.69
N THR A 144 -3.47 -0.09 5.44
CA THR A 144 -2.27 0.47 6.10
C THR A 144 -2.42 0.59 7.61
N TYR A 145 -3.61 0.96 8.10
CA TYR A 145 -3.84 1.31 9.51
C TYR A 145 -4.73 0.32 10.28
N SER A 146 -5.14 -0.81 9.68
CA SER A 146 -6.06 -1.76 10.33
C SER A 146 -5.69 -3.22 10.07
N SER A 147 -5.27 -3.93 11.13
CA SER A 147 -5.01 -5.38 11.08
C SER A 147 -6.28 -6.19 10.81
N THR A 148 -7.45 -5.73 11.27
CA THR A 148 -8.75 -6.36 10.95
C THR A 148 -9.03 -6.36 9.44
N ASN A 149 -8.79 -5.23 8.77
CA ASN A 149 -8.99 -5.13 7.32
C ASN A 149 -8.00 -6.04 6.56
N VAL A 150 -6.76 -6.15 7.02
CA VAL A 150 -5.77 -7.09 6.47
C VAL A 150 -6.25 -8.53 6.61
N GLN A 151 -6.81 -8.90 7.77
CA GLN A 151 -7.36 -10.25 7.98
C GLN A 151 -8.47 -10.56 6.98
N THR A 152 -9.43 -9.65 6.79
CA THR A 152 -10.51 -9.81 5.81
C THR A 152 -9.96 -9.87 4.38
N PHE A 153 -8.97 -9.03 4.04
CA PHE A 153 -8.33 -9.05 2.72
C PHE A 153 -7.68 -10.39 2.40
N VAL A 154 -6.97 -10.99 3.36
CA VAL A 154 -6.35 -12.31 3.20
C VAL A 154 -7.44 -13.39 3.05
N GLN A 155 -8.49 -13.34 3.86
CA GLN A 155 -9.62 -14.29 3.77
C GLN A 155 -10.38 -14.17 2.44
N ALA A 156 -10.49 -12.97 1.88
CA ALA A 156 -11.14 -12.69 0.60
C ALA A 156 -10.27 -13.00 -0.63
N GLN A 157 -9.17 -13.73 -0.46
CA GLN A 157 -8.21 -14.08 -1.53
C GLN A 157 -7.59 -12.87 -2.24
N GLY A 158 -7.37 -11.78 -1.49
CA GLY A 158 -6.76 -10.56 -2.02
C GLY A 158 -5.34 -10.79 -2.55
N ILE A 159 -4.53 -11.57 -1.83
CA ILE A 159 -3.15 -11.92 -2.23
C ILE A 159 -3.16 -12.64 -3.60
N GLU A 160 -4.05 -13.61 -3.78
CA GLU A 160 -4.17 -14.38 -5.01
C GLU A 160 -4.67 -13.54 -6.17
N LEU A 161 -5.52 -12.54 -5.91
CA LEU A 161 -5.89 -11.55 -6.91
C LEU A 161 -4.66 -10.77 -7.39
N VAL A 162 -3.81 -10.27 -6.48
CA VAL A 162 -2.55 -9.59 -6.85
C VAL A 162 -1.68 -10.50 -7.71
N MET A 163 -1.51 -11.78 -7.33
CA MET A 163 -0.72 -12.73 -8.11
C MET A 163 -1.29 -12.99 -9.51
N ARG A 164 -2.63 -13.04 -9.66
CA ARG A 164 -3.28 -13.16 -10.97
C ARG A 164 -3.01 -11.92 -11.83
N CYS A 165 -3.10 -10.71 -11.27
CA CYS A 165 -2.80 -9.47 -12.00
C CYS A 165 -1.32 -9.40 -12.43
N LEU A 166 -0.39 -9.80 -11.56
CA LEU A 166 1.05 -9.85 -11.86
C LEU A 166 1.39 -10.87 -12.95
N LYS A 167 0.71 -12.02 -12.96
CA LYS A 167 0.90 -13.06 -13.98
C LYS A 167 0.62 -12.54 -15.38
N GLU A 168 -0.46 -11.77 -15.54
CA GLU A 168 -0.90 -11.24 -16.84
C GLU A 168 -0.14 -9.97 -17.26
N ARG A 169 0.62 -9.37 -16.33
CA ARG A 169 1.47 -8.18 -16.57
C ARG A 169 0.68 -6.97 -17.05
N VAL A 170 -0.55 -6.84 -16.57
CA VAL A 170 -1.45 -5.71 -16.84
C VAL A 170 -1.21 -4.56 -15.86
N HIS A 171 -1.72 -3.35 -16.16
CA HIS A 171 -1.62 -2.17 -15.28
C HIS A 171 -2.04 -2.49 -13.84
N ALA A 172 -3.14 -3.24 -13.70
CA ALA A 172 -3.65 -3.72 -12.41
C ALA A 172 -2.55 -4.39 -11.58
N GLY A 173 -1.69 -5.22 -12.18
CA GLY A 173 -0.64 -5.93 -11.45
C GLY A 173 0.38 -4.99 -10.80
N GLY A 174 0.66 -3.85 -11.42
CA GLY A 174 1.59 -2.87 -10.85
C GLY A 174 0.97 -2.04 -9.72
N VAL A 175 -0.28 -1.60 -9.89
CA VAL A 175 -0.96 -0.80 -8.87
C VAL A 175 -1.31 -1.64 -7.64
N THR A 176 -1.77 -2.89 -7.83
CA THR A 176 -2.15 -3.78 -6.71
C THR A 176 -0.95 -4.30 -5.91
N LEU A 177 0.28 -4.15 -6.42
CA LEU A 177 1.48 -4.63 -5.74
C LEU A 177 1.64 -3.95 -4.36
N LYS A 178 1.19 -2.70 -4.23
CA LYS A 178 1.27 -1.91 -3.00
C LYS A 178 0.49 -2.52 -1.83
N TRP A 179 -0.60 -3.26 -2.09
CA TRP A 179 -1.38 -3.92 -1.04
C TRP A 179 -0.59 -4.96 -0.22
N LEU A 180 0.55 -5.41 -0.75
CA LEU A 180 1.44 -6.36 -0.09
C LEU A 180 2.59 -5.67 0.66
N ASP A 181 2.66 -4.33 0.61
CA ASP A 181 3.65 -3.53 1.33
C ASP A 181 3.23 -3.33 2.79
N TRP A 182 3.60 -4.30 3.64
CA TRP A 182 3.38 -4.22 5.10
C TRP A 182 4.60 -3.69 5.85
N THR A 183 5.46 -2.93 5.17
CA THR A 183 6.72 -2.49 5.77
C THR A 183 6.55 -1.48 6.90
N LEU A 184 5.53 -0.64 6.80
CA LEU A 184 5.23 0.41 7.78
C LEU A 184 4.34 -0.06 8.93
N THR A 185 3.87 -1.30 8.90
CA THR A 185 3.14 -1.89 10.01
C THR A 185 4.04 -1.88 11.24
N GLN A 186 3.63 -1.23 12.32
CA GLN A 186 4.34 -1.25 13.61
C GLN A 186 3.54 -2.10 14.59
N SER A 187 4.20 -3.01 15.29
CA SER A 187 3.61 -3.65 16.46
C SER A 187 3.99 -2.80 17.67
N THR A 188 3.09 -1.94 18.12
CA THR A 188 3.35 -1.19 19.36
C THR A 188 3.27 -2.15 20.53
N HIS A 189 4.38 -2.38 21.23
CA HIS A 189 4.45 -3.19 22.45
C HIS A 189 3.59 -2.66 23.63
N LYS A 190 2.88 -1.53 23.46
CA LYS A 190 2.08 -0.88 24.51
C LYS A 190 0.66 -1.44 24.66
N SER A 191 0.23 -2.34 23.78
CA SER A 191 -1.03 -3.09 23.91
C SER A 191 -0.74 -4.58 23.80
N ASN A 192 -1.54 -5.42 24.48
CA ASN A 192 -1.52 -6.90 24.47
C ASN A 192 -1.79 -7.54 23.07
N ASP A 193 -1.28 -6.96 21.99
CA ASP A 193 -1.67 -7.25 20.61
C ASP A 193 -0.65 -8.10 19.85
N ASP A 194 -0.17 -9.17 20.49
CA ASP A 194 0.57 -10.27 19.84
C ASP A 194 -0.19 -10.84 18.63
N SER A 195 -1.51 -10.64 18.60
CA SER A 195 -2.41 -11.08 17.54
C SER A 195 -2.11 -10.43 16.17
N SER A 196 -1.74 -9.15 16.16
CA SER A 196 -1.43 -8.41 14.93
C SER A 196 -0.15 -8.94 14.28
N MET A 197 0.92 -9.20 15.05
CA MET A 197 2.15 -9.78 14.50
C MET A 197 1.91 -11.17 13.92
N ALA A 198 1.18 -12.03 14.63
CA ALA A 198 0.83 -13.37 14.14
C ALA A 198 0.04 -13.32 12.83
N LEU A 199 -0.82 -12.31 12.64
CA LEU A 199 -1.56 -12.11 11.39
C LEU A 199 -0.62 -11.85 10.21
N TYR A 200 0.31 -10.89 10.33
CA TYR A 200 1.25 -10.56 9.24
C TYR A 200 2.23 -11.72 8.95
N GLN A 201 2.63 -12.47 9.98
CA GLN A 201 3.41 -13.69 9.82
C GLN A 201 2.62 -14.73 8.99
N SER A 202 1.37 -15.00 9.36
CA SER A 202 0.49 -15.91 8.63
C SER A 202 0.24 -15.45 7.20
N ALA A 203 0.05 -14.14 6.97
CA ALA A 203 -0.15 -13.57 5.65
C ALA A 203 1.11 -13.72 4.77
N CYS A 204 2.31 -13.47 5.31
CA CYS A 204 3.58 -13.67 4.59
C CYS A 204 3.83 -15.15 4.27
N GLN A 205 3.50 -16.06 5.19
CA GLN A 205 3.55 -17.51 4.94
C GLN A 205 2.57 -17.91 3.83
N HIS A 206 1.34 -17.40 3.87
CA HIS A 206 0.34 -17.58 2.81
C HIS A 206 0.90 -17.11 1.46
N MET A 207 1.48 -15.90 1.39
CA MET A 207 2.07 -15.35 0.16
C MET A 207 3.07 -16.32 -0.49
N ILE A 208 3.93 -16.96 0.30
CA ILE A 208 4.97 -17.86 -0.20
C ILE A 208 4.42 -19.26 -0.50
N HIS A 209 3.63 -19.82 0.41
CA HIS A 209 3.17 -21.21 0.32
C HIS A 209 1.95 -21.36 -0.60
N GLN A 210 0.88 -20.61 -0.36
CA GLN A 210 -0.38 -20.77 -1.08
C GLN A 210 -0.40 -19.96 -2.38
N ALA A 211 0.05 -18.70 -2.34
CA ALA A 211 -0.01 -17.82 -3.51
C ALA A 211 1.21 -17.93 -4.44
N MET A 212 2.27 -18.63 -4.02
CA MET A 212 3.52 -18.82 -4.77
C MET A 212 4.15 -17.49 -5.25
N ALA A 213 4.05 -16.44 -4.42
CA ALA A 213 4.41 -15.07 -4.77
C ALA A 213 5.86 -14.92 -5.24
N LEU A 214 6.80 -15.72 -4.70
CA LEU A 214 8.20 -15.72 -5.13
C LEU A 214 8.41 -15.99 -6.62
N LYS A 215 7.47 -16.69 -7.28
CA LYS A 215 7.50 -16.90 -8.74
C LYS A 215 7.37 -15.59 -9.52
N TYR A 216 6.66 -14.61 -8.97
CA TYR A 216 6.37 -13.32 -9.61
C TYR A 216 7.25 -12.20 -9.05
N LEU A 217 7.52 -12.20 -7.74
CA LEU A 217 8.40 -11.21 -7.08
C LEU A 217 9.87 -11.31 -7.56
N MET A 218 10.39 -12.50 -7.79
CA MET A 218 11.79 -12.66 -8.23
C MET A 218 12.07 -12.11 -9.64
N PRO A 219 11.18 -12.28 -10.65
CA PRO A 219 11.28 -11.53 -11.89
C PRO A 219 11.22 -10.01 -11.70
N LEU A 220 10.29 -9.50 -10.88
CA LEU A 220 10.18 -8.05 -10.59
C LEU A 220 11.47 -7.50 -9.97
N TRP A 221 12.05 -8.22 -9.01
CA TRP A 221 13.35 -7.91 -8.39
C TRP A 221 14.47 -7.73 -9.42
N MET A 222 14.48 -8.59 -10.43
CA MET A 222 15.44 -8.55 -11.54
C MET A 222 15.05 -7.57 -12.65
N ALA A 223 14.04 -6.72 -12.44
CA ALA A 223 13.46 -5.81 -13.43
C ALA A 223 13.01 -6.52 -14.73
N ARG A 224 12.53 -7.78 -14.61
CA ARG A 224 12.04 -8.61 -15.71
C ARG A 224 10.55 -8.84 -15.58
N ASN A 225 9.87 -8.97 -16.72
CA ASN A 225 8.43 -9.27 -16.77
C ASN A 225 7.55 -8.25 -16.03
N LEU A 226 7.93 -6.97 -16.08
CA LEU A 226 7.24 -5.90 -15.37
C LEU A 226 5.80 -5.72 -15.92
N PRO A 227 4.82 -5.44 -15.04
CA PRO A 227 3.50 -4.96 -15.42
C PRO A 227 3.56 -3.75 -16.35
N LYS A 228 2.71 -3.75 -17.38
CA LYS A 228 2.64 -2.65 -18.36
C LYS A 228 1.83 -1.49 -17.81
N LEU A 229 2.39 -0.28 -17.92
CA LEU A 229 1.66 0.95 -17.67
C LEU A 229 0.48 1.09 -18.65
N ALA A 230 -0.66 1.58 -18.17
CA ALA A 230 -1.80 1.89 -19.02
C ALA A 230 -1.44 2.92 -20.11
N PRO A 231 -1.93 2.75 -21.36
CA PRO A 231 -1.69 3.75 -22.39
C PRO A 231 -2.44 5.03 -22.03
N LEU A 232 -1.72 6.14 -21.81
CA LEU A 232 -2.35 7.45 -21.65
C LEU A 232 -3.05 7.81 -22.96
N THR A 233 -4.37 7.67 -23.00
CA THR A 233 -5.21 8.35 -23.98
C THR A 233 -5.22 9.83 -23.62
N ALA A 234 -4.15 10.54 -23.99
CA ALA A 234 -4.13 11.99 -23.88
C ALA A 234 -5.40 12.53 -24.56
N GLY A 235 -6.26 13.20 -23.78
CA GLY A 235 -7.42 13.92 -24.29
C GLY A 235 -6.99 14.74 -25.49
N THR A 236 -7.43 14.32 -26.68
CA THR A 236 -7.20 15.03 -27.93
C THR A 236 -8.56 15.53 -28.39
N THR A 237 -9.08 16.50 -27.65
CA THR A 237 -10.00 17.48 -28.22
C THR A 237 -9.15 18.67 -28.68
N GLY A 238 -9.08 18.89 -30.00
CA GLY A 238 -8.67 20.16 -30.59
C GLY A 238 -7.20 20.30 -31.01
N ASP A 239 -7.02 20.74 -32.25
CA ASP A 239 -5.85 21.40 -32.85
C ASP A 239 -4.70 20.53 -33.40
N GLU A 240 -5.00 19.97 -34.56
CA GLU A 240 -4.10 19.63 -35.67
C GLU A 240 -3.42 20.91 -36.22
N LYS A 241 -2.29 21.32 -35.66
CA LYS A 241 -1.27 22.16 -36.32
C LYS A 241 -0.02 22.24 -35.42
N ASP A 242 0.81 21.21 -35.47
CA ASP A 242 2.27 21.24 -35.20
C ASP A 242 2.83 19.81 -35.05
N HIS A 243 3.00 19.10 -36.17
CA HIS A 243 3.25 17.66 -36.15
C HIS A 243 4.69 17.22 -35.85
N ASN A 244 5.71 18.08 -36.02
CA ASN A 244 7.11 17.63 -35.95
C ASN A 244 7.78 17.82 -34.56
N ASN A 245 7.46 18.89 -33.83
CA ASN A 245 8.06 19.15 -32.50
C ASN A 245 7.25 18.53 -31.34
N LYS A 246 5.95 18.24 -31.56
CA LYS A 246 5.04 17.65 -30.56
C LYS A 246 5.24 16.13 -30.41
N LYS A 247 5.59 15.42 -31.50
CA LYS A 247 5.88 13.97 -31.48
C LYS A 247 7.11 13.61 -30.64
N THR A 248 8.19 14.38 -30.74
CA THR A 248 9.43 14.15 -29.97
C THR A 248 9.26 14.45 -28.48
N LYS A 249 8.54 15.52 -28.11
CA LYS A 249 8.20 15.83 -26.71
C LYS A 249 7.25 14.80 -26.08
N LYS A 250 6.23 14.33 -26.81
CA LYS A 250 5.28 13.29 -26.35
C LYS A 250 6.00 11.95 -26.08
N SER A 251 6.96 11.59 -26.93
CA SER A 251 7.82 10.40 -26.71
C SER A 251 8.71 10.53 -25.47
N LYS A 252 9.30 11.71 -25.22
CA LYS A 252 10.12 11.94 -24.02
C LYS A 252 9.31 11.87 -22.72
N HIS A 253 8.11 12.45 -22.69
CA HIS A 253 7.24 12.40 -21.51
C HIS A 253 6.77 10.98 -21.21
N ALA A 254 6.33 10.22 -22.22
CA ALA A 254 5.94 8.82 -22.06
C ALA A 254 7.10 7.96 -21.51
N LYS A 255 8.31 8.14 -22.04
CA LYS A 255 9.51 7.45 -21.51
C LYS A 255 9.83 7.82 -20.07
N LYS A 256 9.62 9.07 -19.67
CA LYS A 256 9.81 9.53 -18.29
C LYS A 256 8.80 8.84 -17.36
N GLN A 257 7.52 8.79 -17.74
CA GLN A 257 6.47 8.13 -16.96
C GLN A 257 6.73 6.62 -16.86
N GLU A 258 7.11 5.97 -17.95
CA GLU A 258 7.45 4.55 -17.93
C GLU A 258 8.64 4.27 -17.01
N LYS A 259 9.66 5.13 -16.99
CA LYS A 259 10.78 5.02 -16.06
C LYS A 259 10.33 5.19 -14.60
N GLN A 260 9.47 6.18 -14.33
CA GLN A 260 8.91 6.41 -12.99
C GLN A 260 8.05 5.23 -12.53
N TRP A 261 7.26 4.66 -13.44
CA TRP A 261 6.49 3.45 -13.20
C TRP A 261 7.38 2.26 -12.83
N GLN A 262 8.42 1.99 -13.62
CA GLN A 262 9.36 0.91 -13.35
C GLN A 262 10.11 1.13 -12.03
N GLN A 263 10.48 2.37 -11.73
CA GLN A 263 11.08 2.72 -10.45
C GLN A 263 10.11 2.45 -9.30
N GLY A 264 8.85 2.91 -9.37
CA GLY A 264 7.86 2.64 -8.32
C GLY A 264 7.66 1.15 -8.07
N LEU A 265 7.63 0.32 -9.12
CA LEU A 265 7.57 -1.13 -8.99
C LEU A 265 8.81 -1.73 -8.31
N GLU A 266 9.99 -1.21 -8.61
CA GLU A 266 11.25 -1.61 -7.95
C GLU A 266 11.20 -1.29 -6.45
N GLU A 267 10.79 -0.08 -6.10
CA GLU A 267 10.68 0.40 -4.71
C GLU A 267 9.67 -0.43 -3.90
N THR A 268 8.48 -0.66 -4.45
CA THR A 268 7.47 -1.53 -3.79
C THR A 268 7.98 -2.98 -3.68
N THR A 269 8.68 -3.50 -4.68
CA THR A 269 9.24 -4.86 -4.60
C THR A 269 10.31 -4.99 -3.50
N ILE A 270 11.17 -3.98 -3.34
CA ILE A 270 12.16 -3.92 -2.25
C ILE A 270 11.44 -3.96 -0.90
N ARG A 271 10.41 -3.13 -0.74
CA ARG A 271 9.62 -3.08 0.49
C ARG A 271 8.95 -4.40 0.82
N ILE A 272 8.29 -5.04 -0.15
CA ILE A 272 7.68 -6.37 0.05
C ILE A 272 8.72 -7.40 0.47
N LEU A 273 9.89 -7.44 -0.19
CA LEU A 273 10.93 -8.41 0.16
C LEU A 273 11.49 -8.16 1.56
N TYR A 274 11.66 -6.90 1.95
CA TYR A 274 12.04 -6.54 3.31
C TYR A 274 10.96 -6.96 4.33
N ALA A 275 9.68 -6.70 4.06
CA ALA A 275 8.57 -7.14 4.90
C ALA A 275 8.57 -8.66 5.10
N LEU A 276 8.85 -9.44 4.03
CA LEU A 276 9.01 -10.88 4.14
C LEU A 276 10.18 -11.27 5.06
N THR A 277 11.32 -10.58 5.02
CA THR A 277 12.43 -10.89 5.95
C THR A 277 12.10 -10.61 7.41
N ARG A 278 11.22 -9.63 7.66
CA ARG A 278 10.77 -9.26 9.00
C ARG A 278 9.73 -10.23 9.56
N PHE A 279 8.72 -10.60 8.76
CA PHE A 279 7.58 -11.38 9.24
C PHE A 279 7.69 -12.89 9.00
N LEU A 280 8.71 -13.39 8.30
CA LEU A 280 8.88 -14.84 8.18
C LEU A 280 9.61 -15.41 9.39
N PRO A 281 8.95 -16.27 10.20
CA PRO A 281 9.59 -16.84 11.38
C PRO A 281 10.76 -17.77 10.99
N PRO A 282 11.74 -17.97 11.89
CA PRO A 282 12.87 -18.87 11.66
C PRO A 282 12.43 -20.32 11.41
N THR A 283 11.36 -20.76 12.09
CA THR A 283 10.79 -22.10 11.96
C THR A 283 9.30 -22.00 11.58
N ASP A 284 8.92 -22.66 10.50
CA ASP A 284 7.55 -22.74 9.99
C ASP A 284 7.35 -24.12 9.33
N PRO A 285 6.20 -24.80 9.53
CA PRO A 285 5.87 -26.05 8.84
C PRO A 285 6.14 -26.09 7.33
N HIS A 286 6.13 -24.95 6.64
CA HIS A 286 6.27 -24.86 5.18
C HIS A 286 7.64 -24.34 4.72
N ASP A 287 8.61 -24.21 5.64
CA ASP A 287 9.98 -23.74 5.39
C ASP A 287 10.02 -22.43 4.57
N THR A 288 9.07 -21.52 4.80
CA THR A 288 8.87 -20.33 3.97
C THR A 288 10.09 -19.40 3.95
N ARG A 289 10.72 -19.18 5.12
CA ARG A 289 11.97 -18.43 5.25
C ARG A 289 13.11 -19.09 4.46
N ALA A 290 13.30 -20.40 4.60
CA ALA A 290 14.35 -21.13 3.87
C ALA A 290 14.11 -21.10 2.35
N ARG A 291 12.84 -21.17 1.92
CA ARG A 291 12.47 -21.05 0.50
C ARG A 291 12.76 -19.66 -0.07
N LEU A 292 12.60 -18.59 0.71
CA LEU A 292 13.02 -17.23 0.32
C LEU A 292 14.54 -17.17 0.16
N VAL A 293 15.30 -17.60 1.16
CA VAL A 293 16.77 -17.62 1.14
C VAL A 293 17.30 -18.44 -0.04
N ALA A 294 16.69 -19.60 -0.32
CA ALA A 294 17.05 -20.45 -1.43
C ALA A 294 16.94 -19.75 -2.80
N LYS A 295 16.02 -18.79 -2.97
CA LYS A 295 15.92 -18.03 -4.24
C LYS A 295 17.15 -17.16 -4.51
N PHE A 296 17.77 -16.65 -3.47
CA PHE A 296 19.01 -15.86 -3.54
C PHE A 296 20.25 -16.77 -3.60
N ALA A 297 20.28 -17.83 -2.80
CA ALA A 297 21.41 -18.76 -2.76
C ALA A 297 21.62 -19.52 -4.07
N GLN A 298 20.54 -19.84 -4.80
CA GLN A 298 20.61 -20.57 -6.08
C GLN A 298 21.10 -19.72 -7.26
N ASP A 299 21.06 -18.40 -7.15
CA ASP A 299 21.30 -17.49 -8.27
C ASP A 299 21.99 -16.23 -7.78
N ALA A 300 23.32 -16.23 -7.93
CA ALA A 300 24.19 -15.13 -7.53
C ALA A 300 23.77 -13.79 -8.12
N ALA A 301 23.13 -13.76 -9.30
CA ALA A 301 22.69 -12.52 -9.94
C ALA A 301 21.67 -11.75 -9.07
N LYS A 302 20.88 -12.44 -8.22
CA LYS A 302 19.94 -11.77 -7.31
C LYS A 302 20.65 -11.07 -6.16
N CYS A 303 21.70 -11.67 -5.62
CA CYS A 303 22.57 -11.05 -4.62
C CYS A 303 23.41 -9.91 -5.24
N GLU A 304 23.88 -10.07 -6.46
CA GLU A 304 24.58 -8.99 -7.16
C GLU A 304 23.66 -7.80 -7.45
N ARG A 305 22.39 -8.08 -7.80
CA ARG A 305 21.36 -7.05 -7.97
C ARG A 305 21.07 -6.33 -6.65
N LEU A 306 21.06 -7.04 -5.52
CA LEU A 306 20.93 -6.42 -4.19
C LEU A 306 22.03 -5.40 -3.95
N VAL A 307 23.29 -5.76 -4.22
CA VAL A 307 24.44 -4.86 -4.05
C VAL A 307 24.36 -3.66 -5.00
N GLU A 308 23.94 -3.87 -6.26
CA GLU A 308 23.74 -2.77 -7.21
C GLU A 308 22.68 -1.77 -6.72
N LEU A 309 21.55 -2.27 -6.21
CA LEU A 309 20.49 -1.44 -5.65
C LEU A 309 20.97 -0.72 -4.39
N LEU A 310 21.67 -1.41 -3.49
CA LEU A 310 22.19 -0.84 -2.25
C LEU A 310 23.10 0.36 -2.54
N LEU A 311 24.08 0.19 -3.44
CA LEU A 311 24.99 1.28 -3.86
C LEU A 311 24.24 2.43 -4.55
N ARG A 312 23.24 2.10 -5.38
CA ARG A 312 22.44 3.10 -6.09
C ARG A 312 21.63 3.97 -5.13
N TYR A 313 20.97 3.37 -4.13
CA TYR A 313 20.15 4.11 -3.17
C TYR A 313 21.00 4.83 -2.11
N ASP A 314 22.16 4.30 -1.72
CA ASP A 314 23.17 5.03 -0.93
C ASP A 314 23.59 6.31 -1.66
N GLN A 315 23.97 6.22 -2.93
CA GLN A 315 24.37 7.38 -3.72
C GLN A 315 23.23 8.40 -3.87
N LYS A 316 22.00 7.95 -4.12
CA LYS A 316 20.83 8.83 -4.21
C LYS A 316 20.55 9.55 -2.89
N ALA A 317 20.59 8.84 -1.77
CA ALA A 317 20.38 9.39 -0.43
C ALA A 317 21.42 10.47 -0.11
N ARG A 318 22.72 10.17 -0.27
CA ARG A 318 23.81 11.14 -0.07
C ARG A 318 23.71 12.35 -1.00
N THR A 319 23.28 12.15 -2.24
CA THR A 319 23.09 13.25 -3.19
C THR A 319 21.94 14.16 -2.78
N ALA A 320 20.86 13.61 -2.23
CA ALA A 320 19.72 14.39 -1.75
C ALA A 320 20.10 15.23 -0.51
N GLU A 321 20.80 14.61 0.45
CA GLU A 321 21.36 15.27 1.62
C GLU A 321 22.34 16.39 1.24
N TYR A 322 23.29 16.11 0.34
CA TYR A 322 24.24 17.12 -0.14
C TYR A 322 23.55 18.31 -0.83
N LYS A 323 22.52 18.04 -1.64
CA LYS A 323 21.76 19.11 -2.31
C LYS A 323 21.00 19.98 -1.30
N TYR A 324 20.49 19.40 -0.23
CA TYR A 324 19.83 20.14 0.83
C TYR A 324 20.82 21.13 1.49
N TYR A 325 21.98 20.65 1.93
CA TYR A 325 23.00 21.52 2.53
C TYR A 325 23.48 22.61 1.58
N ARG A 326 23.74 22.26 0.31
CA ARG A 326 24.17 23.23 -0.69
C ARG A 326 23.13 24.32 -0.94
N PHE A 327 21.85 23.98 -0.97
CA PHE A 327 20.78 24.97 -1.16
C PHE A 327 20.61 25.85 0.09
N LYS A 328 20.77 25.27 1.29
CA LYS A 328 20.70 26.03 2.55
C LYS A 328 21.86 27.02 2.71
N GLU A 329 23.07 26.66 2.29
CA GLU A 329 24.22 27.58 2.25
C GLU A 329 23.93 28.84 1.40
N ASP A 330 23.04 28.73 0.41
CA ASP A 330 22.66 29.84 -0.46
C ASP A 330 21.55 30.75 0.14
N GLU A 331 20.88 30.35 1.23
CA GLU A 331 19.70 31.04 1.79
C GLU A 331 19.94 31.85 3.09
N ASP A 332 21.17 31.94 3.62
CA ASP A 332 21.52 32.72 4.85
C ASP A 332 20.47 32.57 5.97
N ASP A 333 20.10 31.33 6.27
CA ASP A 333 18.98 30.98 7.15
C ASP A 333 19.44 30.66 8.58
N ASP A 334 19.02 31.47 9.56
CA ASP A 334 19.35 31.42 11.01
C ASP A 334 18.64 30.26 11.77
N ASN A 335 18.37 29.14 11.10
CA ASN A 335 17.74 27.98 11.73
C ASN A 335 18.68 27.25 12.69
N GLU A 336 18.13 26.66 13.75
CA GLU A 336 18.91 25.87 14.72
C GLU A 336 19.60 24.69 14.03
N GLU A 337 20.80 24.32 14.51
CA GLU A 337 21.63 23.25 13.92
C GLU A 337 20.88 21.90 13.90
N GLU A 338 20.12 21.63 14.97
CA GLU A 338 19.30 20.42 15.08
C GLU A 338 18.15 20.37 14.06
N GLU A 339 17.43 21.48 13.87
CA GLU A 339 16.36 21.58 12.86
C GLU A 339 16.92 21.39 11.45
N THR A 340 18.10 21.95 11.20
CA THR A 340 18.82 21.77 9.94
C THR A 340 19.18 20.31 9.69
N ALA A 341 19.71 19.64 10.71
CA ALA A 341 20.09 18.22 10.62
C ALA A 341 18.87 17.32 10.41
N LEU A 342 17.76 17.58 11.09
CA LEU A 342 16.50 16.84 10.91
C LEU A 342 15.93 17.00 9.50
N ALA A 343 15.90 18.21 8.97
CA ALA A 343 15.42 18.46 7.61
C ALA A 343 16.36 17.88 6.53
N ALA A 344 17.68 17.88 6.78
CA ALA A 344 18.63 17.19 5.91
C ALA A 344 18.41 15.67 5.90
N LEU A 345 18.11 15.09 7.07
CA LEU A 345 17.77 13.67 7.21
C LEU A 345 16.46 13.35 6.48
N ASP A 346 15.42 14.18 6.61
CA ASP A 346 14.17 13.98 5.87
C ASP A 346 14.40 14.03 4.35
N ALA A 347 15.20 15.00 3.86
CA ALA A 347 15.60 15.07 2.46
C ALA A 347 16.39 13.82 2.01
N LYS A 348 17.26 13.29 2.88
CA LYS A 348 18.01 12.05 2.62
C LYS A 348 17.09 10.83 2.53
N LEU A 349 16.15 10.69 3.46
CA LEU A 349 15.16 9.62 3.50
C LEU A 349 14.27 9.67 2.25
N ALA A 350 13.73 10.84 1.90
CA ALA A 350 12.94 11.08 0.69
C ALA A 350 13.76 10.84 -0.59
N GLY A 351 15.07 11.10 -0.55
CA GLY A 351 16.02 10.86 -1.64
C GLY A 351 16.31 9.39 -1.92
N GLY A 352 15.90 8.47 -1.04
CA GLY A 352 16.15 7.04 -1.17
C GLY A 352 16.80 6.39 0.06
N GLY A 353 16.99 7.14 1.15
CA GLY A 353 17.51 6.63 2.42
C GLY A 353 16.67 5.49 3.01
N ASP A 354 15.33 5.61 2.96
CA ASP A 354 14.40 4.54 3.41
C ASP A 354 14.69 3.20 2.70
N LEU A 355 14.89 3.25 1.38
CA LEU A 355 15.18 2.05 0.59
C LEU A 355 16.60 1.54 0.85
N PHE A 356 17.56 2.43 1.09
CA PHE A 356 18.91 2.06 1.48
C PHE A 356 18.90 1.27 2.80
N HIS A 357 18.15 1.72 3.81
CA HIS A 357 17.97 1.00 5.08
C HIS A 357 17.37 -0.39 4.88
N ARG A 358 16.28 -0.49 4.12
CA ARG A 358 15.60 -1.77 3.82
C ARG A 358 16.48 -2.74 3.04
N LEU A 359 17.26 -2.24 2.08
CA LEU A 359 18.23 -3.03 1.32
C LEU A 359 19.39 -3.48 2.21
N GLY A 360 19.85 -2.62 3.13
CA GLY A 360 20.86 -2.96 4.14
C GLY A 360 20.39 -4.10 5.05
N ALA A 361 19.18 -3.98 5.59
CA ALA A 361 18.57 -5.03 6.40
C ALA A 361 18.33 -6.34 5.63
N LEU A 362 17.89 -6.27 4.37
CA LEU A 362 17.76 -7.44 3.50
C LEU A 362 19.12 -8.10 3.22
N ALA A 363 20.17 -7.31 3.00
CA ALA A 363 21.53 -7.82 2.81
C ALA A 363 22.06 -8.49 4.07
N ALA A 364 21.84 -7.88 5.23
CA ALA A 364 22.21 -8.45 6.52
C ALA A 364 21.50 -9.77 6.76
N PHE A 365 20.17 -9.82 6.60
CA PHE A 365 19.38 -11.05 6.69
C PHE A 365 19.93 -12.19 5.81
N LEU A 366 20.36 -11.89 4.58
CA LEU A 366 20.91 -12.90 3.67
C LEU A 366 22.32 -13.34 4.07
N CYS A 367 23.17 -12.42 4.54
CA CYS A 367 24.50 -12.73 5.04
C CYS A 367 24.44 -13.65 6.27
N THR A 368 23.52 -13.39 7.19
CA THR A 368 23.33 -14.17 8.42
C THR A 368 22.64 -15.50 8.16
N SER A 369 21.64 -15.51 7.27
CA SER A 369 20.87 -16.73 6.97
C SER A 369 21.57 -17.69 6.01
N SER A 370 22.57 -17.24 5.23
CA SER A 370 23.26 -18.09 4.24
C SER A 370 24.68 -17.64 3.95
N GLN A 371 25.66 -18.49 4.29
CA GLN A 371 27.08 -18.27 3.96
C GLN A 371 27.32 -18.07 2.46
N VAL A 372 26.59 -18.79 1.59
CA VAL A 372 26.70 -18.67 0.14
C VAL A 372 26.30 -17.26 -0.32
N CYS A 373 25.17 -16.75 0.20
CA CYS A 373 24.72 -15.39 -0.11
C CYS A 373 25.72 -14.35 0.40
N GLY A 374 26.18 -14.50 1.64
CA GLY A 374 27.17 -13.60 2.26
C GLY A 374 28.46 -13.50 1.44
N GLN A 375 29.00 -14.62 0.98
CA GLN A 375 30.22 -14.63 0.14
C GLN A 375 30.01 -13.91 -1.20
N VAL A 376 28.85 -14.08 -1.84
CA VAL A 376 28.54 -13.41 -3.12
C VAL A 376 28.39 -11.90 -2.90
N ILE A 377 27.67 -11.49 -1.86
CA ILE A 377 27.45 -10.08 -1.50
C ILE A 377 28.80 -9.41 -1.21
N LEU A 378 29.63 -10.02 -0.35
CA LEU A 378 30.96 -9.50 -0.01
C LEU A 378 31.85 -9.36 -1.24
N ARG A 379 31.91 -10.41 -2.08
CA ARG A 379 32.71 -10.39 -3.32
C ARG A 379 32.26 -9.26 -4.25
N LYS A 380 30.96 -9.06 -4.42
CA LYS A 380 30.42 -8.01 -5.29
C LYS A 380 30.70 -6.61 -4.74
N LEU A 381 30.59 -6.42 -3.42
CA LEU A 381 30.96 -5.16 -2.76
C LEU A 381 32.44 -4.84 -2.97
N GLN A 382 33.32 -5.82 -2.78
CA GLN A 382 34.77 -5.66 -3.00
C GLN A 382 35.10 -5.28 -4.45
N GLN A 383 34.40 -5.85 -5.44
CA GLN A 383 34.54 -5.48 -6.84
C GLN A 383 34.15 -4.02 -7.14
N GLN A 384 33.28 -3.43 -6.33
CA GLN A 384 32.84 -2.03 -6.44
C GLN A 384 33.57 -1.11 -5.45
N SER A 385 34.72 -1.54 -4.92
CA SER A 385 35.51 -0.79 -3.94
C SER A 385 34.76 -0.46 -2.64
N SER A 386 33.83 -1.33 -2.24
CA SER A 386 33.07 -1.25 -1.00
C SER A 386 33.26 -2.51 -0.16
N GLY A 387 32.68 -2.55 1.04
CA GLY A 387 32.78 -3.68 1.97
C GLY A 387 31.52 -3.82 2.84
N LEU A 388 31.57 -4.74 3.81
CA LEU A 388 30.46 -4.93 4.75
C LEU A 388 30.16 -3.68 5.58
N GLY A 389 31.13 -2.76 5.70
CA GLY A 389 30.94 -1.45 6.32
C GLY A 389 29.79 -0.63 5.70
N LEU A 390 29.47 -0.84 4.42
CA LEU A 390 28.30 -0.20 3.81
C LEU A 390 26.98 -0.75 4.38
N ILE A 391 26.92 -2.06 4.61
CA ILE A 391 25.73 -2.72 5.18
C ILE A 391 25.59 -2.29 6.64
N THR A 392 26.67 -2.33 7.43
CA THR A 392 26.61 -1.91 8.83
C THR A 392 26.27 -0.42 8.97
N ALA A 393 26.81 0.45 8.10
CA ALA A 393 26.41 1.86 8.06
C ALA A 393 24.91 2.04 7.79
N ALA A 394 24.34 1.27 6.85
CA ALA A 394 22.90 1.29 6.58
C ALA A 394 22.08 0.88 7.81
N LEU A 395 22.54 -0.15 8.55
CA LEU A 395 21.87 -0.65 9.75
C LEU A 395 21.98 0.32 10.93
N HIS A 396 23.14 0.95 11.14
CA HIS A 396 23.34 1.97 12.19
C HIS A 396 22.45 3.19 11.96
N GLU A 397 22.39 3.69 10.72
CA GLU A 397 21.47 4.77 10.38
C GLU A 397 20.00 4.33 10.55
N PHE A 398 19.65 3.11 10.16
CA PHE A 398 18.31 2.59 10.36
C PHE A 398 17.93 2.48 11.84
N ASP A 399 18.80 1.94 12.70
CA ASP A 399 18.58 1.84 14.16
C ASP A 399 18.36 3.22 14.79
N SER A 400 19.06 4.25 14.31
CA SER A 400 18.94 5.63 14.78
C SER A 400 17.60 6.30 14.43
N VAL A 401 16.96 5.91 13.33
CA VAL A 401 15.68 6.46 12.86
C VAL A 401 14.47 5.70 13.43
N LEU A 402 14.67 4.46 13.91
CA LEU A 402 13.62 3.68 14.53
C LEU A 402 13.31 4.16 15.94
N ASP A 403 12.01 4.28 16.25
CA ASP A 403 11.55 4.52 17.62
C ASP A 403 12.00 3.40 18.56
N GLU A 404 12.27 3.72 19.82
CA GLU A 404 12.67 2.77 20.86
C GLU A 404 11.62 1.67 21.08
N THR A 405 10.36 1.95 20.76
CA THR A 405 9.27 0.99 20.88
C THR A 405 9.05 0.12 19.64
N SER A 406 9.87 0.29 18.60
CA SER A 406 9.74 -0.46 17.35
C SER A 406 10.19 -1.91 17.51
N ASP A 407 9.35 -2.84 17.05
CA ASP A 407 9.64 -4.28 17.00
C ASP A 407 10.77 -4.64 16.01
N GLN A 408 11.16 -3.72 15.12
CA GLN A 408 12.24 -3.90 14.16
C GLN A 408 13.62 -3.77 14.80
N LYS A 409 13.74 -2.93 15.84
CA LYS A 409 15.01 -2.53 16.44
C LYS A 409 15.83 -3.72 16.96
N PRO A 410 15.24 -4.69 17.69
CA PRO A 410 15.98 -5.86 18.18
C PRO A 410 16.60 -6.70 17.06
N THR A 411 15.88 -6.90 15.96
CA THR A 411 16.37 -7.67 14.80
C THR A 411 17.51 -6.95 14.08
N ILE A 412 17.43 -5.63 13.94
CA ILE A 412 18.50 -4.82 13.33
C ILE A 412 19.78 -4.87 14.19
N GLN A 413 19.64 -4.80 15.52
CA GLN A 413 20.76 -4.90 16.46
C GLN A 413 21.38 -6.30 16.48
N GLU A 414 20.58 -7.36 16.31
CA GLU A 414 21.06 -8.73 16.14
C GLU A 414 21.93 -8.85 14.87
N TYR A 415 21.45 -8.30 13.75
CA TYR A 415 22.23 -8.27 12.50
C TYR A 415 23.54 -7.49 12.63
N LEU A 416 23.53 -6.35 13.32
CA LEU A 416 24.77 -5.60 13.60
C LEU A 416 25.76 -6.46 14.38
N ARG A 417 25.30 -7.12 15.45
CA ARG A 417 26.15 -7.99 16.28
C ARG A 417 26.76 -9.15 15.49
N GLU A 418 25.99 -9.78 14.60
CA GLU A 418 26.47 -10.90 13.79
C GLU A 418 27.39 -10.50 12.64
N LEU A 419 27.30 -9.25 12.15
CA LEU A 419 28.17 -8.75 11.08
C LEU A 419 29.46 -8.12 11.59
N GLU A 420 29.46 -7.58 12.81
CA GLU A 420 30.62 -6.96 13.45
C GLU A 420 31.45 -7.92 14.31
N GLY A 421 30.83 -9.00 14.81
CA GLY A 421 31.50 -10.09 15.53
C GLY A 421 32.12 -11.11 14.60
#